data_AF-A0A6S6R9H0-F1
#
_entry.id   AF-A0A6S6R9H0-F1
#
_cell.length_a   1.000
_cell.length_b   1.000
_cell.length_c   1.000
_cell.angle_alpha   90.00
_cell.angle_beta   90.00
_cell.angle_gamma   90.00
#
_symmetry.space_group_name_H-M   'P 1'
#
loop_
_entity.id
_entity.type
_entity.pdbx_description
1 polymer ?
#
loop_
_entity_poly.entity_id
_entity_poly.type
_entity_poly.pdbx_seq_one_letter_code
_entity_poly.pdbx_strand_id
1 'polypeptide(L)'
;MIPARFRLRKTIILSMVCLLASILVSFLTTSAKTEYPYYIKVNKQQNVVTVYKKDKKGEYTVPYKAFTCSTGVDTPLGVYKTPAKYRWKLLMGDVWGQYSTRIVRGILFHSVWYYQMDATTLSAAQYNKLGTAASHGCVRLTVADAKWLYDNCPLGTTVEIYNSKDPGPLGKPETMKLLPGTGWDPTDPSKDNPFNHKTPSISGVSNKTIDWGTQVNLLSGVKALSTSGTDITGKIQIEGTVDIHTAGKYSVKYTVTDLLGRSAEKTITVTVNNMKEPPVIKGVSDRVIDSDTVVDRAFALQGVTAYLSSKKLSNKDIKVAIKKESDTVYTITYTLTAQNKKKAKEVATVSVDTTAPVMTGIEFKSLTKKQWESGKEAITALARKGVKVTDDYSKLAAKDIKVSLKANGEYAYIVTYKASDQVGNTASESVQFTYFPDIKLEGIYHHMNIPYHTEITEAYVMQGVMAVNSNNEECTDLVKVIIKQVDERLYKVTYQVPGPNDSVISVSCNFSLAEKTEEESEKGATEHNTEAPDGNQEQEGDSSKTE
;
A
#
# COMPACT_ATOMS: atom_id res chain seq x y z
N MET A 1 50.53 -12.85 -127.10
CA MET A 1 49.16 -12.34 -127.41
C MET A 1 48.41 -12.16 -126.09
N ILE A 2 48.02 -10.93 -125.79
CA ILE A 2 47.04 -10.53 -124.74
C ILE A 2 45.62 -10.90 -125.26
N PRO A 3 44.52 -11.19 -124.48
CA PRO A 3 44.15 -10.65 -123.15
C PRO A 3 43.41 -11.56 -122.11
N ALA A 4 43.22 -10.98 -120.91
CA ALA A 4 42.00 -10.88 -120.06
C ALA A 4 41.38 -12.13 -119.39
N ARG A 5 40.73 -12.08 -118.22
CA ARG A 5 40.49 -11.10 -117.14
C ARG A 5 39.81 -11.88 -115.99
N PHE A 6 40.08 -11.50 -114.73
CA PHE A 6 39.17 -11.49 -113.55
C PHE A 6 38.34 -12.75 -113.20
N ARG A 7 38.26 -13.26 -111.97
CA ARG A 7 38.52 -12.72 -110.63
C ARG A 7 38.70 -13.89 -109.66
N LEU A 8 39.54 -13.65 -108.66
CA LEU A 8 40.16 -14.61 -107.78
C LEU A 8 39.34 -14.77 -106.48
N ARG A 9 39.04 -16.03 -106.11
CA ARG A 9 39.16 -16.63 -104.75
C ARG A 9 38.16 -16.17 -103.65
N LYS A 10 37.73 -17.01 -102.70
CA LYS A 10 38.38 -18.18 -102.08
C LYS A 10 37.36 -18.94 -101.19
N THR A 11 37.39 -20.29 -101.26
CA THR A 11 37.25 -21.29 -100.16
C THR A 11 35.99 -21.26 -99.26
N ILE A 12 35.28 -22.37 -99.02
CA ILE A 12 35.72 -23.51 -98.19
C ILE A 12 34.94 -24.80 -98.57
N ILE A 13 35.71 -25.88 -98.72
CA ILE A 13 35.33 -27.29 -98.79
C ILE A 13 34.85 -27.76 -97.41
N LEU A 14 33.69 -28.42 -97.30
CA LEU A 14 33.54 -29.74 -96.66
C LEU A 14 32.08 -30.25 -96.75
N SER A 15 31.71 -30.77 -97.92
CA SER A 15 30.45 -31.46 -98.20
C SER A 15 30.59 -32.96 -97.91
N MET A 16 30.57 -33.38 -96.64
CA MET A 16 30.43 -34.81 -96.29
C MET A 16 30.02 -35.08 -94.82
N VAL A 17 29.10 -34.29 -94.25
CA VAL A 17 28.48 -34.57 -92.93
C VAL A 17 26.94 -34.48 -92.94
N CYS A 18 26.32 -34.08 -94.05
CA CYS A 18 24.89 -33.76 -94.10
C CYS A 18 23.92 -34.93 -94.39
N LEU A 19 24.33 -36.21 -94.27
CA LEU A 19 23.45 -37.35 -94.58
C LEU A 19 23.31 -38.41 -93.47
N LEU A 20 23.74 -38.10 -92.24
CA LEU A 20 23.52 -38.93 -91.04
C LEU A 20 23.00 -38.11 -89.85
N ALA A 21 22.29 -37.01 -90.13
CA ALA A 21 21.62 -36.17 -89.12
C ALA A 21 20.12 -35.97 -89.44
N SER A 22 19.51 -36.90 -90.19
CA SER A 22 18.11 -36.82 -90.63
C SER A 22 17.18 -37.85 -89.96
N ILE A 23 17.64 -38.57 -88.92
CA ILE A 23 16.78 -39.47 -88.13
C ILE A 23 17.13 -39.35 -86.64
N LEU A 24 16.82 -38.21 -86.01
CA LEU A 24 16.36 -38.09 -84.61
C LEU A 24 16.14 -36.61 -84.23
N VAL A 25 15.28 -35.89 -84.94
CA VAL A 25 14.64 -34.71 -84.32
C VAL A 25 13.35 -35.22 -83.67
N SER A 26 13.52 -35.98 -82.59
CA SER A 26 12.45 -36.14 -81.62
C SER A 26 12.15 -34.76 -81.07
N PHE A 27 10.94 -34.29 -81.28
CA PHE A 27 10.38 -33.12 -80.61
C PHE A 27 10.57 -33.27 -79.10
N LEU A 28 11.63 -32.69 -78.54
CA LEU A 28 11.68 -32.35 -77.12
C LEU A 28 10.88 -31.06 -76.94
N THR A 29 9.55 -31.19 -76.98
CA THR A 29 8.69 -30.24 -76.29
C THR A 29 8.83 -30.50 -74.80
N THR A 30 9.89 -29.96 -74.19
CA THR A 30 10.01 -29.92 -72.73
C THR A 30 8.95 -28.93 -72.22
N SER A 31 7.73 -29.42 -72.02
CA SER A 31 6.71 -28.68 -71.27
C SER A 31 7.23 -28.54 -69.85
N ALA A 32 7.67 -27.33 -69.48
CA ALA A 32 7.98 -27.03 -68.09
C ALA A 32 6.74 -27.36 -67.25
N LYS A 33 6.85 -28.35 -66.36
CA LYS A 33 5.76 -28.78 -65.48
C LYS A 33 5.29 -27.56 -64.69
N THR A 34 4.07 -27.10 -64.94
CA THR A 34 3.50 -25.97 -64.21
C THR A 34 3.40 -26.36 -62.74
N GLU A 35 4.18 -25.69 -61.89
CA GLU A 35 4.09 -25.90 -60.45
C GLU A 35 2.85 -25.23 -59.87
N TYR A 36 2.18 -25.92 -58.97
CA TYR A 36 1.04 -25.39 -58.21
C TYR A 36 1.48 -25.18 -56.77
N PRO A 37 2.09 -24.04 -56.43
CA PRO A 37 2.63 -23.82 -55.09
C PRO A 37 1.55 -23.70 -54.00
N TYR A 38 0.30 -23.45 -54.39
CA TYR A 38 -0.77 -23.11 -53.46
C TYR A 38 -2.07 -23.89 -53.68
N TYR A 39 -2.83 -24.05 -52.60
CA TYR A 39 -4.22 -24.49 -52.57
C TYR A 39 -5.05 -23.43 -51.86
N ILE A 40 -6.21 -23.07 -52.43
CA ILE A 40 -7.04 -21.99 -51.90
C ILE A 40 -8.31 -22.59 -51.30
N LYS A 41 -8.58 -22.30 -50.03
CA LYS A 41 -9.83 -22.63 -49.36
C LYS A 41 -10.65 -21.36 -49.14
N VAL A 42 -11.90 -21.34 -49.57
CA VAL A 42 -12.85 -20.23 -49.34
C VAL A 42 -13.91 -20.71 -48.36
N ASN A 43 -13.85 -20.22 -47.13
CA ASN A 43 -14.94 -20.38 -46.19
C ASN A 43 -16.01 -19.34 -46.52
N LYS A 44 -17.05 -19.77 -47.24
CA LYS A 44 -18.18 -18.93 -47.65
C LYS A 44 -18.95 -18.40 -46.43
N GLN A 45 -19.15 -19.23 -45.40
CA GLN A 45 -19.89 -18.86 -44.20
C GLN A 45 -19.18 -17.76 -43.39
N GLN A 46 -17.85 -17.84 -43.25
CA GLN A 46 -17.07 -16.85 -42.49
C GLN A 46 -16.54 -15.70 -43.35
N ASN A 47 -16.65 -15.80 -44.67
CA ASN A 47 -16.08 -14.86 -45.63
C ASN A 47 -14.56 -14.70 -45.46
N VAL A 48 -13.86 -15.83 -45.48
CA VAL A 48 -12.40 -15.93 -45.38
C VAL A 48 -11.86 -16.77 -46.53
N VAL A 49 -10.79 -16.29 -47.16
CA VAL A 49 -9.97 -17.09 -48.07
C VAL A 49 -8.68 -17.45 -47.35
N THR A 50 -8.33 -18.73 -47.29
CA THR A 50 -7.07 -19.21 -46.71
C THR A 50 -6.26 -19.92 -47.79
N VAL A 51 -5.01 -19.50 -47.96
CA VAL A 51 -4.05 -20.08 -48.89
C VAL A 51 -3.15 -21.05 -48.13
N TYR A 52 -2.98 -22.25 -48.65
CA TYR A 52 -2.14 -23.31 -48.09
C TYR A 52 -0.96 -23.61 -49.00
N LYS A 53 0.19 -23.87 -48.38
CA LYS A 53 1.39 -24.42 -49.02
C LYS A 53 1.46 -25.93 -48.79
N LYS A 54 2.26 -26.59 -49.64
CA LYS A 54 2.64 -27.99 -49.41
C LYS A 54 3.51 -28.11 -48.16
N ASP A 55 3.25 -29.13 -47.36
CA ASP A 55 4.16 -29.57 -46.30
C ASP A 55 5.32 -30.40 -46.87
N LYS A 56 6.17 -30.93 -45.98
CA LYS A 56 7.30 -31.79 -46.35
C LYS A 56 6.88 -33.09 -47.06
N LYS A 57 5.61 -33.50 -46.95
CA LYS A 57 5.05 -34.69 -47.61
C LYS A 57 4.41 -34.36 -48.96
N GLY A 58 4.36 -33.07 -49.34
CA GLY A 58 3.77 -32.62 -50.60
C GLY A 58 2.27 -32.29 -50.52
N GLU A 59 1.67 -32.38 -49.33
CA GLU A 59 0.24 -32.16 -49.10
C GLU A 59 -0.04 -30.72 -48.68
N TYR A 60 -1.14 -30.12 -49.15
CA TYR A 60 -1.46 -28.71 -48.87
C TYR A 60 -2.05 -28.49 -47.47
N THR A 61 -1.22 -28.67 -46.44
CA THR A 61 -1.64 -28.63 -45.03
C THR A 61 -1.09 -27.41 -44.27
N VAL A 62 -0.11 -26.69 -44.83
CA VAL A 62 0.54 -25.55 -44.16
C VAL A 62 -0.21 -24.25 -44.44
N PRO A 63 -0.90 -23.63 -43.46
CA PRO A 63 -1.56 -22.34 -43.66
C PRO A 63 -0.51 -21.27 -43.94
N TYR A 64 -0.73 -20.46 -44.96
CA TYR A 64 0.27 -19.48 -45.41
C TYR A 64 -0.23 -18.04 -45.38
N LYS A 65 -1.44 -17.78 -45.88
CA LYS A 65 -2.03 -16.44 -45.90
C LYS A 65 -3.54 -16.50 -45.78
N ALA A 66 -4.14 -15.57 -45.06
CA ALA A 66 -5.58 -15.39 -45.01
C ALA A 66 -5.99 -14.02 -45.54
N PHE A 67 -7.13 -13.98 -46.21
CA PHE A 67 -7.76 -12.77 -46.73
C PHE A 67 -9.19 -12.71 -46.24
N THR A 68 -9.62 -11.54 -45.82
CA THR A 68 -11.06 -11.30 -45.66
C THR A 68 -11.67 -11.07 -47.03
N CYS A 69 -12.78 -11.74 -47.29
CA CYS A 69 -13.50 -11.60 -48.55
C CYS A 69 -14.96 -11.21 -48.30
N SER A 70 -15.73 -11.07 -49.38
CA SER A 70 -17.18 -11.07 -49.36
C SER A 70 -17.69 -12.01 -50.42
N THR A 71 -18.28 -13.11 -49.98
CA THR A 71 -18.97 -14.08 -50.83
C THR A 71 -20.44 -13.70 -51.00
N GLY A 72 -21.16 -14.48 -51.80
CA GLY A 72 -22.57 -14.28 -52.09
C GLY A 72 -23.39 -15.57 -51.99
N VAL A 73 -24.70 -15.43 -51.99
CA VAL A 73 -25.64 -16.57 -51.93
C VAL A 73 -25.36 -17.61 -53.02
N ASP A 74 -25.04 -17.17 -54.24
CA ASP A 74 -24.77 -18.06 -55.38
C ASP A 74 -23.31 -18.54 -55.46
N THR A 75 -22.48 -18.28 -54.45
CA THR A 75 -21.12 -18.83 -54.40
C THR A 75 -21.23 -20.35 -54.23
N PRO A 76 -20.79 -21.16 -55.20
CA PRO A 76 -21.07 -22.60 -55.18
C PRO A 76 -20.09 -23.31 -54.25
N LEU A 77 -20.55 -24.35 -53.58
CA LEU A 77 -19.69 -25.24 -52.78
C LEU A 77 -19.06 -26.29 -53.70
N GLY A 78 -17.81 -26.66 -53.43
CA GLY A 78 -17.10 -27.69 -54.19
C GLY A 78 -15.64 -27.37 -54.44
N VAL A 79 -14.99 -28.23 -55.22
CA VAL A 79 -13.56 -28.12 -55.58
C VAL A 79 -13.45 -27.79 -57.07
N TYR A 80 -12.71 -26.72 -57.39
CA TYR A 80 -12.60 -26.15 -58.73
C TYR A 80 -11.14 -25.87 -59.11
N LYS A 81 -10.93 -25.58 -60.41
CA LYS A 81 -9.64 -25.25 -61.00
C LYS A 81 -9.74 -23.91 -61.72
N THR A 82 -8.82 -22.98 -61.44
CA THR A 82 -8.88 -21.61 -61.98
C THR A 82 -8.57 -21.57 -63.49
N PRO A 83 -9.53 -21.32 -64.40
CA PRO A 83 -9.29 -21.49 -65.83
C PRO A 83 -8.87 -20.20 -66.56
N ALA A 84 -9.05 -19.03 -65.94
CA ALA A 84 -8.76 -17.75 -66.58
C ALA A 84 -8.45 -16.64 -65.58
N LYS A 85 -7.73 -15.61 -66.04
CA LYS A 85 -7.36 -14.41 -65.30
C LYS A 85 -7.60 -13.16 -66.15
N TYR A 86 -7.97 -12.05 -65.52
CA TYR A 86 -8.25 -10.78 -66.17
C TYR A 86 -7.74 -9.62 -65.31
N ARG A 87 -6.97 -8.69 -65.88
CA ARG A 87 -6.56 -7.48 -65.15
C ARG A 87 -7.75 -6.62 -64.74
N TRP A 88 -8.73 -6.50 -65.64
CA TRP A 88 -10.05 -5.91 -65.44
C TRP A 88 -11.11 -6.83 -66.02
N LYS A 89 -12.23 -7.00 -65.31
CA LYS A 89 -13.34 -7.82 -65.79
C LYS A 89 -14.67 -7.15 -65.52
N LEU A 90 -15.49 -7.02 -66.56
CA LEU A 90 -16.90 -6.65 -66.45
C LEU A 90 -17.64 -7.72 -65.63
N LEU A 91 -18.35 -7.26 -64.61
CA LEU A 91 -19.13 -8.05 -63.66
C LEU A 91 -20.62 -7.79 -63.89
N MET A 92 -21.46 -8.60 -63.23
CA MET A 92 -22.90 -8.38 -63.24
C MET A 92 -23.25 -7.01 -62.64
N GLY A 93 -24.08 -6.23 -63.34
CA GLY A 93 -24.50 -4.89 -62.93
C GLY A 93 -23.69 -3.74 -63.53
N ASP A 94 -22.99 -3.97 -64.64
CA ASP A 94 -22.19 -2.97 -65.37
C ASP A 94 -21.11 -2.30 -64.50
N VAL A 95 -20.41 -3.14 -63.73
CA VAL A 95 -19.32 -2.72 -62.83
C VAL A 95 -18.09 -3.59 -63.08
N TRP A 96 -16.92 -3.14 -62.62
CA TRP A 96 -15.64 -3.72 -63.00
C TRP A 96 -14.86 -4.23 -61.79
N GLY A 97 -14.22 -5.40 -61.92
CA GLY A 97 -13.32 -5.96 -60.90
C GLY A 97 -11.86 -5.96 -61.36
N GLN A 98 -10.94 -5.52 -60.48
CA GLN A 98 -9.50 -5.62 -60.70
C GLN A 98 -8.98 -7.01 -60.35
N TYR A 99 -7.90 -7.43 -61.03
CA TYR A 99 -7.14 -8.65 -60.75
C TYR A 99 -8.03 -9.89 -60.58
N SER A 100 -8.92 -10.09 -61.54
CA SER A 100 -9.95 -11.12 -61.47
C SER A 100 -9.38 -12.49 -61.84
N THR A 101 -9.62 -13.50 -61.02
CA THR A 101 -9.30 -14.91 -61.31
C THR A 101 -10.58 -15.73 -61.30
N ARG A 102 -10.92 -16.36 -62.43
CA ARG A 102 -12.13 -17.17 -62.55
C ARG A 102 -11.98 -18.44 -61.72
N ILE A 103 -13.05 -18.82 -61.01
CA ILE A 103 -13.11 -20.05 -60.22
C ILE A 103 -13.94 -21.09 -60.98
N VAL A 104 -15.21 -20.77 -61.25
CA VAL A 104 -16.15 -21.66 -61.93
C VAL A 104 -17.29 -20.84 -62.54
N ARG A 105 -17.73 -21.17 -63.76
CA ARG A 105 -18.78 -20.41 -64.47
C ARG A 105 -18.52 -18.90 -64.38
N GLY A 106 -19.50 -18.09 -63.97
CA GLY A 106 -19.39 -16.65 -63.77
C GLY A 106 -18.79 -16.21 -62.43
N ILE A 107 -18.28 -17.12 -61.60
CA ILE A 107 -17.78 -16.83 -60.25
C ILE A 107 -16.27 -16.58 -60.30
N LEU A 108 -15.84 -15.45 -59.73
CA LEU A 108 -14.44 -15.02 -59.73
C LEU A 108 -13.99 -14.62 -58.32
N PHE A 109 -12.69 -14.78 -58.05
CA PHE A 109 -11.99 -13.87 -57.15
C PHE A 109 -11.78 -12.55 -57.87
N HIS A 110 -12.08 -11.42 -57.23
CA HIS A 110 -11.76 -10.10 -57.77
C HIS A 110 -11.73 -9.05 -56.65
N SER A 111 -11.16 -7.87 -56.90
CA SER A 111 -11.25 -6.73 -55.97
C SER A 111 -12.71 -6.35 -55.70
N VAL A 112 -13.01 -5.55 -54.68
CA VAL A 112 -14.29 -4.81 -54.64
C VAL A 112 -14.47 -4.04 -55.96
N TRP A 113 -15.72 -3.89 -56.39
CA TRP A 113 -16.03 -3.40 -57.73
C TRP A 113 -15.91 -1.88 -57.86
N TYR A 114 -15.68 -1.47 -59.10
CA TYR A 114 -15.50 -0.10 -59.57
C TYR A 114 -16.60 0.25 -60.57
N TYR A 115 -17.02 1.52 -60.63
CA TYR A 115 -18.04 1.96 -61.60
C TYR A 115 -17.53 1.97 -63.03
N GLN A 116 -16.22 2.13 -63.23
CA GLN A 116 -15.56 2.12 -64.54
C GLN A 116 -14.27 1.28 -64.48
N MET A 117 -13.62 1.05 -65.61
CA MET A 117 -12.25 0.51 -65.66
C MET A 117 -11.20 1.55 -65.21
N ASP A 118 -11.45 2.17 -64.06
CA ASP A 118 -10.66 3.25 -63.51
C ASP A 118 -10.52 3.02 -62.00
N ALA A 119 -9.27 2.97 -61.52
CA ALA A 119 -8.93 2.73 -60.13
C ALA A 119 -9.38 3.87 -59.19
N THR A 120 -9.82 5.01 -59.72
CA THR A 120 -10.42 6.12 -58.97
C THR A 120 -11.92 5.96 -58.71
N THR A 121 -12.56 4.90 -59.22
CA THR A 121 -14.02 4.74 -59.18
C THR A 121 -14.50 3.59 -58.29
N LEU A 122 -13.74 3.23 -57.25
CA LEU A 122 -14.11 2.20 -56.28
C LEU A 122 -15.43 2.54 -55.60
N SER A 123 -16.28 1.53 -55.40
CA SER A 123 -17.42 1.67 -54.49
C SER A 123 -17.01 1.54 -53.02
N ALA A 124 -16.75 2.66 -52.34
CA ALA A 124 -16.48 2.69 -50.90
C ALA A 124 -17.56 1.98 -50.06
N ALA A 125 -18.83 2.15 -50.45
CA ALA A 125 -19.96 1.52 -49.78
C ALA A 125 -19.88 -0.02 -49.80
N GLN A 126 -19.34 -0.59 -50.88
CA GLN A 126 -19.20 -2.04 -51.03
C GLN A 126 -17.87 -2.54 -50.48
N TYR A 127 -16.84 -1.69 -50.49
CA TYR A 127 -15.60 -1.97 -49.78
C TYR A 127 -15.86 -2.13 -48.29
N ASN A 128 -16.69 -1.26 -47.72
CA ASN A 128 -17.10 -1.33 -46.32
C ASN A 128 -17.92 -2.58 -45.96
N LYS A 129 -18.38 -3.36 -46.96
CA LYS A 129 -19.05 -4.65 -46.74
C LYS A 129 -18.09 -5.84 -46.72
N LEU A 130 -16.80 -5.65 -47.04
CA LEU A 130 -15.79 -6.70 -46.92
C LEU A 130 -15.90 -7.39 -45.54
N GLY A 131 -15.85 -8.71 -45.55
CA GLY A 131 -16.08 -9.55 -44.38
C GLY A 131 -17.54 -9.95 -44.16
N THR A 132 -18.49 -9.49 -44.98
CA THR A 132 -19.88 -9.95 -44.92
C THR A 132 -20.29 -10.61 -46.23
N ALA A 133 -21.35 -11.43 -46.20
CA ALA A 133 -21.94 -11.99 -47.41
C ALA A 133 -22.68 -10.89 -48.17
N ALA A 134 -22.04 -10.33 -49.20
CA ALA A 134 -22.47 -9.08 -49.84
C ALA A 134 -22.37 -9.10 -51.37
N SER A 135 -22.02 -10.24 -51.97
CA SER A 135 -21.97 -10.41 -53.43
C SER A 135 -23.15 -11.21 -53.95
N HIS A 136 -23.34 -11.21 -55.27
CA HIS A 136 -24.26 -12.11 -55.97
C HIS A 136 -23.61 -13.46 -56.32
N GLY A 137 -22.41 -13.76 -55.81
CA GLY A 137 -21.75 -15.05 -56.03
C GLY A 137 -20.23 -14.99 -56.12
N CYS A 138 -19.64 -13.89 -56.57
CA CYS A 138 -18.19 -13.72 -56.61
C CYS A 138 -17.56 -13.64 -55.20
N VAL A 139 -16.26 -13.89 -55.12
CA VAL A 139 -15.45 -13.70 -53.92
C VAL A 139 -14.72 -12.36 -54.02
N ARG A 140 -15.27 -11.33 -53.40
CA ARG A 140 -14.72 -9.96 -53.43
C ARG A 140 -13.61 -9.81 -52.39
N LEU A 141 -12.54 -9.12 -52.74
CA LEU A 141 -11.33 -8.94 -51.93
C LEU A 141 -10.86 -7.48 -51.97
N THR A 142 -9.88 -7.11 -51.16
CA THR A 142 -9.12 -5.87 -51.41
C THR A 142 -8.31 -5.99 -52.73
N VAL A 143 -7.88 -4.88 -53.31
CA VAL A 143 -7.02 -4.91 -54.49
C VAL A 143 -5.72 -5.66 -54.23
N ALA A 144 -5.05 -5.42 -53.10
CA ALA A 144 -3.81 -6.13 -52.77
C ALA A 144 -4.02 -7.64 -52.70
N ASP A 145 -5.11 -8.10 -52.08
CA ASP A 145 -5.38 -9.53 -51.91
C ASP A 145 -5.78 -10.21 -53.23
N ALA A 146 -6.65 -9.54 -54.02
CA ALA A 146 -7.01 -10.02 -55.35
C ALA A 146 -5.79 -10.09 -56.27
N LYS A 147 -4.95 -9.06 -56.25
CA LYS A 147 -3.68 -9.04 -56.99
C LYS A 147 -2.74 -10.13 -56.52
N TRP A 148 -2.64 -10.35 -55.21
CA TRP A 148 -1.77 -11.41 -54.68
C TRP A 148 -2.18 -12.78 -55.23
N LEU A 149 -3.47 -13.12 -55.21
CA LEU A 149 -3.98 -14.34 -55.84
C LEU A 149 -3.70 -14.36 -57.35
N TYR A 150 -3.95 -13.25 -58.04
CA TYR A 150 -3.72 -13.11 -59.47
C TYR A 150 -2.25 -13.32 -59.86
N ASP A 151 -1.29 -12.83 -59.06
CA ASP A 151 0.14 -12.94 -59.38
C ASP A 151 0.72 -14.29 -58.94
N ASN A 152 0.30 -14.82 -57.79
CA ASN A 152 0.98 -15.94 -57.12
C ASN A 152 0.34 -17.31 -57.37
N CYS A 153 -0.92 -17.37 -57.84
CA CYS A 153 -1.63 -18.63 -58.05
C CYS A 153 -1.82 -18.91 -59.55
N PRO A 154 -1.03 -19.79 -60.19
CA PRO A 154 -1.11 -20.04 -61.65
C PRO A 154 -2.47 -20.61 -62.08
N LEU A 155 -2.79 -20.54 -63.38
CA LEU A 155 -4.00 -21.15 -63.93
C LEU A 155 -4.00 -22.66 -63.68
N GLY A 156 -5.11 -23.20 -63.19
CA GLY A 156 -5.23 -24.57 -62.70
C GLY A 156 -4.98 -24.73 -61.20
N THR A 157 -4.79 -23.63 -60.46
CA THR A 157 -4.76 -23.67 -58.98
C THR A 157 -6.08 -24.23 -58.46
N THR A 158 -6.00 -25.12 -57.47
CA THR A 158 -7.19 -25.71 -56.83
C THR A 158 -7.85 -24.72 -55.86
N VAL A 159 -9.17 -24.60 -55.95
CA VAL A 159 -10.00 -23.79 -55.07
C VAL A 159 -11.09 -24.67 -54.46
N GLU A 160 -11.12 -24.80 -53.14
CA GLU A 160 -12.19 -25.46 -52.40
C GLU A 160 -13.07 -24.41 -51.74
N ILE A 161 -14.38 -24.44 -52.03
CA ILE A 161 -15.36 -23.57 -51.40
C ILE A 161 -16.24 -24.41 -50.49
N TYR A 162 -16.28 -24.03 -49.22
CA TYR A 162 -16.94 -24.79 -48.15
C TYR A 162 -17.62 -23.84 -47.16
N ASN A 163 -18.43 -24.41 -46.28
CA ASN A 163 -19.00 -23.71 -45.12
C ASN A 163 -18.44 -24.31 -43.84
N SER A 164 -18.00 -23.45 -42.92
CA SER A 164 -17.67 -23.83 -41.55
C SER A 164 -17.91 -22.63 -40.64
N LYS A 165 -18.25 -22.88 -39.38
CA LYS A 165 -18.30 -21.83 -38.36
C LYS A 165 -16.90 -21.36 -37.94
N ASP A 166 -15.88 -22.20 -38.15
CA ASP A 166 -14.48 -21.87 -37.90
C ASP A 166 -13.93 -21.04 -39.09
N PRO A 167 -13.43 -19.80 -38.88
CA PRO A 167 -12.83 -18.98 -39.94
C PRO A 167 -11.56 -19.59 -40.56
N GLY A 168 -10.99 -20.61 -39.92
CA GLY A 168 -9.79 -21.31 -40.36
C GLY A 168 -8.58 -20.98 -39.49
N PRO A 169 -7.44 -21.67 -39.72
CA PRO A 169 -6.30 -21.70 -38.81
C PRO A 169 -5.56 -20.37 -38.65
N LEU A 170 -5.75 -19.42 -39.58
CA LEU A 170 -5.18 -18.06 -39.51
C LEU A 170 -6.22 -17.03 -39.05
N GLY A 171 -7.43 -17.47 -38.68
CA GLY A 171 -8.55 -16.61 -38.37
C GLY A 171 -9.02 -15.76 -39.55
N LYS A 172 -9.88 -14.79 -39.24
CA LYS A 172 -10.38 -13.80 -40.19
C LYS A 172 -9.63 -12.48 -40.00
N PRO A 173 -8.89 -11.99 -41.03
CA PRO A 173 -8.25 -10.68 -40.95
C PRO A 173 -9.24 -9.53 -40.68
N GLU A 174 -8.81 -8.51 -39.95
CA GLU A 174 -9.61 -7.28 -39.79
C GLU A 174 -9.80 -6.57 -41.14
N THR A 175 -10.91 -5.85 -41.30
CA THR A 175 -11.19 -5.05 -42.49
C THR A 175 -11.05 -3.58 -42.22
N MET A 176 -10.29 -2.89 -43.06
CA MET A 176 -10.30 -1.43 -43.13
C MET A 176 -11.67 -0.92 -43.60
N LYS A 177 -12.06 0.26 -43.13
CA LYS A 177 -13.22 1.00 -43.62
C LYS A 177 -12.77 2.27 -44.35
N LEU A 178 -13.60 2.72 -45.27
CA LEU A 178 -13.43 3.90 -46.11
C LEU A 178 -14.51 4.93 -45.81
N LEU A 179 -14.15 6.21 -45.88
CA LEU A 179 -15.11 7.30 -45.85
C LEU A 179 -15.96 7.30 -47.14
N PRO A 180 -17.24 7.73 -47.08
CA PRO A 180 -18.06 7.91 -48.27
C PRO A 180 -17.37 8.79 -49.32
N GLY A 181 -17.52 8.44 -50.60
CA GLY A 181 -16.87 9.15 -51.71
C GLY A 181 -15.40 8.77 -51.95
N THR A 182 -14.81 7.87 -51.14
CA THR A 182 -13.46 7.35 -51.41
C THR A 182 -13.46 6.47 -52.66
N GLY A 183 -12.83 6.96 -53.72
CA GLY A 183 -12.74 6.26 -55.01
C GLY A 183 -11.57 5.28 -55.16
N TRP A 184 -10.65 5.23 -54.19
CA TRP A 184 -9.46 4.37 -54.23
C TRP A 184 -9.51 3.27 -53.17
N ASP A 185 -8.99 2.09 -53.53
CA ASP A 185 -8.66 1.05 -52.55
C ASP A 185 -7.29 1.42 -51.92
N PRO A 186 -7.18 1.61 -50.59
CA PRO A 186 -5.91 1.97 -49.95
C PRO A 186 -4.80 0.95 -50.10
N THR A 187 -5.14 -0.27 -50.51
CA THR A 187 -4.20 -1.37 -50.77
C THR A 187 -3.81 -1.47 -52.24
N ASP A 188 -4.39 -0.68 -53.14
CA ASP A 188 -4.04 -0.68 -54.56
C ASP A 188 -2.56 -0.26 -54.73
N PRO A 189 -1.72 -1.09 -55.38
CA PRO A 189 -0.29 -0.81 -55.54
C PRO A 189 0.02 0.28 -56.57
N SER A 190 -0.99 0.89 -57.20
CA SER A 190 -0.78 2.01 -58.11
C SER A 190 0.06 3.11 -57.45
N LYS A 191 1.05 3.62 -58.18
CA LYS A 191 1.85 4.77 -57.76
C LYS A 191 0.99 6.03 -57.52
N ASP A 192 -0.12 6.14 -58.25
CA ASP A 192 -1.04 7.28 -58.20
C ASP A 192 -2.07 7.17 -57.06
N ASN A 193 -2.00 6.10 -56.24
CA ASN A 193 -2.89 5.91 -55.12
C ASN A 193 -2.65 7.02 -54.06
N PRO A 194 -3.66 7.87 -53.77
CA PRO A 194 -3.49 9.00 -52.85
C PRO A 194 -3.22 8.56 -51.40
N PHE A 195 -3.43 7.30 -51.07
CA PHE A 195 -3.11 6.76 -49.77
C PHE A 195 -1.61 6.50 -49.59
N ASN A 196 -0.79 6.39 -50.65
CA ASN A 196 0.64 6.04 -50.54
C ASN A 196 1.45 6.99 -49.65
N HIS A 197 1.06 8.26 -49.58
CA HIS A 197 1.75 9.30 -48.81
C HIS A 197 1.01 9.70 -47.54
N LYS A 198 -0.07 9.00 -47.18
CA LYS A 198 -0.85 9.25 -45.97
C LYS A 198 -0.42 8.31 -44.85
N THR A 199 -0.52 8.82 -43.63
CA THR A 199 -0.31 8.07 -42.39
C THR A 199 -1.51 8.28 -41.46
N PRO A 200 -1.64 7.48 -40.40
CA PRO A 200 -2.51 7.83 -39.29
C PRO A 200 -2.19 9.20 -38.71
N SER A 201 -3.12 9.73 -37.92
CA SER A 201 -2.94 11.00 -37.20
C SER A 201 -3.40 10.88 -35.75
N ILE A 202 -2.73 11.60 -34.86
CA ILE A 202 -3.08 11.75 -33.45
C ILE A 202 -3.33 13.23 -33.18
N SER A 203 -4.46 13.55 -32.54
CA SER A 203 -4.89 14.92 -32.20
C SER A 203 -5.42 14.99 -30.76
N GLY A 204 -5.58 16.21 -30.24
CA GLY A 204 -6.02 16.41 -28.85
C GLY A 204 -4.93 16.15 -27.79
N VAL A 205 -3.69 15.91 -28.22
CA VAL A 205 -2.52 15.77 -27.35
C VAL A 205 -1.84 17.12 -27.17
N SER A 206 -1.58 17.47 -25.91
CA SER A 206 -0.84 18.68 -25.54
C SER A 206 -0.13 18.45 -24.21
N ASN A 207 0.89 19.28 -23.94
CA ASN A 207 1.57 19.27 -22.66
C ASN A 207 0.57 19.55 -21.53
N LYS A 208 0.76 18.89 -20.39
CA LYS A 208 -0.11 19.03 -19.21
C LYS A 208 0.72 19.46 -18.02
N THR A 209 0.12 20.26 -17.15
CA THR A 209 0.67 20.58 -15.83
C THR A 209 -0.34 20.16 -14.78
N ILE A 210 0.10 19.42 -13.79
CA ILE A 210 -0.73 18.94 -12.69
C ILE A 210 -0.09 19.29 -11.36
N ASP A 211 -0.93 19.56 -10.36
CA ASP A 211 -0.46 19.73 -9.00
C ASP A 211 -0.11 18.38 -8.38
N TRP A 212 0.84 18.41 -7.46
CA TRP A 212 1.31 17.24 -6.74
C TRP A 212 0.13 16.43 -6.16
N GLY A 213 0.15 15.11 -6.37
CA GLY A 213 -0.88 14.18 -5.92
C GLY A 213 -2.19 14.18 -6.73
N THR A 214 -2.31 15.05 -7.74
CA THR A 214 -3.51 15.11 -8.59
C THR A 214 -3.47 14.02 -9.65
N GLN A 215 -4.59 13.30 -9.81
CA GLN A 215 -4.73 12.28 -10.85
C GLN A 215 -4.81 12.91 -12.25
N VAL A 216 -4.29 12.22 -13.26
CA VAL A 216 -4.29 12.68 -14.65
C VAL A 216 -4.79 11.60 -15.60
N ASN A 217 -5.82 11.90 -16.38
CA ASN A 217 -6.27 11.04 -17.47
C ASN A 217 -5.55 11.41 -18.77
N LEU A 218 -4.58 10.58 -19.17
CA LEU A 218 -3.75 10.80 -20.35
C LEU A 218 -4.50 10.63 -21.68
N LEU A 219 -5.67 9.97 -21.70
CA LEU A 219 -6.50 9.78 -22.90
C LEU A 219 -7.59 10.83 -23.05
N SER A 220 -7.78 11.70 -22.06
CA SER A 220 -8.84 12.72 -22.10
C SER A 220 -8.65 13.68 -23.29
N GLY A 221 -9.63 13.69 -24.19
CA GLY A 221 -9.66 14.53 -25.39
C GLY A 221 -8.80 14.03 -26.56
N VAL A 222 -8.06 12.93 -26.39
CA VAL A 222 -7.17 12.38 -27.42
C VAL A 222 -7.98 11.63 -28.47
N LYS A 223 -7.68 11.85 -29.75
CA LYS A 223 -8.29 11.15 -30.89
C LYS A 223 -7.23 10.66 -31.87
N ALA A 224 -7.50 9.52 -32.51
CA ALA A 224 -6.68 9.03 -33.61
C ALA A 224 -7.52 8.61 -34.82
N LEU A 225 -7.03 8.96 -36.01
CA LEU A 225 -7.62 8.55 -37.29
C LEU A 225 -6.61 7.70 -38.07
N SER A 226 -7.10 6.67 -38.77
CA SER A 226 -6.31 5.83 -39.67
C SER A 226 -5.87 6.58 -40.92
N THR A 227 -5.03 5.97 -41.75
CA THR A 227 -4.72 6.47 -43.10
C THR A 227 -5.98 6.71 -43.95
N SER A 228 -7.03 5.89 -43.77
CA SER A 228 -8.30 6.04 -44.50
C SER A 228 -9.25 7.07 -43.88
N GLY A 229 -8.86 7.73 -42.78
CA GLY A 229 -9.65 8.75 -42.10
C GLY A 229 -10.72 8.22 -41.15
N THR A 230 -10.66 6.93 -40.79
CA THR A 230 -11.63 6.32 -39.85
C THR A 230 -11.11 6.35 -38.42
N ASP A 231 -12.01 6.44 -37.44
CA ASP A 231 -11.65 6.49 -36.02
C ASP A 231 -10.97 5.19 -35.57
N ILE A 232 -9.76 5.33 -35.03
CA ILE A 232 -8.97 4.26 -34.40
C ILE A 232 -8.45 4.70 -33.02
N THR A 233 -9.14 5.62 -32.36
CA THR A 233 -8.79 6.16 -31.04
C THR A 233 -8.60 5.05 -30.00
N GLY A 234 -9.42 3.99 -30.06
CA GLY A 234 -9.29 2.82 -29.19
C GLY A 234 -8.04 1.97 -29.41
N LYS A 235 -7.24 2.24 -30.45
CA LYS A 235 -5.98 1.56 -30.76
C LYS A 235 -4.73 2.34 -30.33
N ILE A 236 -4.91 3.50 -29.68
CA ILE A 236 -3.79 4.30 -29.16
C ILE A 236 -3.09 3.51 -28.04
N GLN A 237 -1.77 3.44 -28.14
CA GLN A 237 -0.88 2.92 -27.13
C GLN A 237 -0.16 4.09 -26.46
N ILE A 238 -0.01 4.02 -25.13
CA ILE A 238 0.69 5.03 -24.34
C ILE A 238 1.93 4.38 -23.70
N GLU A 239 3.09 4.97 -23.96
CA GLU A 239 4.35 4.65 -23.28
C GLU A 239 4.73 5.80 -22.34
N GLY A 240 5.22 5.45 -21.14
CA GLY A 240 5.63 6.40 -20.11
C GLY A 240 4.70 6.40 -18.89
N THR A 241 5.26 6.70 -17.73
CA THR A 241 4.55 6.75 -16.44
C THR A 241 4.75 8.11 -15.79
N VAL A 242 3.71 8.63 -15.15
CA VAL A 242 3.76 9.90 -14.40
C VAL A 242 3.63 9.59 -12.91
N ASP A 243 4.70 9.79 -12.14
CA ASP A 243 4.60 9.75 -10.67
C ASP A 243 4.04 11.08 -10.17
N ILE A 244 2.75 11.08 -9.86
CA ILE A 244 2.03 12.25 -9.36
C ILE A 244 2.55 12.74 -8.00
N HIS A 245 3.32 11.92 -7.29
CA HIS A 245 3.91 12.26 -5.99
C HIS A 245 5.37 12.67 -6.07
N THR A 246 5.92 12.84 -7.27
CA THR A 246 7.28 13.34 -7.46
C THR A 246 7.25 14.50 -8.44
N ALA A 247 7.67 15.69 -7.97
CA ALA A 247 7.73 16.88 -8.79
C ALA A 247 8.76 16.69 -9.92
N GLY A 248 8.40 17.07 -11.15
CA GLY A 248 9.26 16.83 -12.28
C GLY A 248 8.53 16.88 -13.62
N LYS A 249 9.28 16.63 -14.69
CA LYS A 249 8.76 16.53 -16.05
C LYS A 249 8.82 15.08 -16.49
N TYR A 250 7.70 14.56 -16.95
CA TYR A 250 7.54 13.18 -17.40
C TYR A 250 7.24 13.18 -18.90
N SER A 251 7.93 12.32 -19.64
CA SER A 251 7.69 12.13 -21.07
C SER A 251 6.64 11.05 -21.27
N VAL A 252 5.61 11.34 -22.06
CA VAL A 252 4.54 10.41 -22.42
C VAL A 252 4.45 10.36 -23.94
N LYS A 253 4.64 9.16 -24.53
CA LYS A 253 4.56 8.93 -25.96
C LYS A 253 3.26 8.21 -26.31
N TYR A 254 2.52 8.75 -27.26
CA TYR A 254 1.34 8.15 -27.86
C TYR A 254 1.73 7.56 -29.20
N THR A 255 1.40 6.31 -29.44
CA THR A 255 1.64 5.61 -30.71
C THR A 255 0.33 4.98 -31.17
N VAL A 256 0.04 5.09 -32.47
CA VAL A 256 -1.09 4.38 -33.09
C VAL A 256 -0.64 3.75 -34.40
N THR A 257 -1.04 2.51 -34.64
CA THR A 257 -0.75 1.78 -35.88
C THR A 257 -2.05 1.33 -36.52
N ASP A 258 -2.21 1.60 -37.82
CA ASP A 258 -3.40 1.20 -38.57
C ASP A 258 -3.25 -0.16 -39.28
N LEU A 259 -4.29 -0.57 -40.00
CA LEU A 259 -4.33 -1.86 -40.71
C LEU A 259 -3.44 -1.94 -41.95
N LEU A 260 -2.86 -0.82 -42.43
CA LEU A 260 -1.82 -0.83 -43.47
C LEU A 260 -0.43 -0.99 -42.86
N GLY A 261 -0.32 -1.16 -41.53
CA GLY A 261 0.95 -1.24 -40.83
C GLY A 261 1.67 0.10 -40.73
N ARG A 262 0.97 1.22 -40.93
CA ARG A 262 1.54 2.57 -40.81
C ARG A 262 1.28 3.11 -39.42
N SER A 263 2.21 3.90 -38.90
CA SER A 263 2.14 4.41 -37.53
C SER A 263 2.21 5.94 -37.49
N ALA A 264 1.67 6.51 -36.42
CA ALA A 264 1.88 7.90 -36.03
C ALA A 264 2.26 7.96 -34.55
N GLU A 265 3.14 8.89 -34.22
CA GLU A 265 3.61 9.10 -32.84
C GLU A 265 3.52 10.57 -32.44
N LYS A 266 3.20 10.81 -31.17
CA LYS A 266 3.24 12.12 -30.53
C LYS A 266 3.76 11.99 -29.12
N THR A 267 4.69 12.85 -28.74
CA THR A 267 5.21 12.91 -27.37
C THR A 267 4.77 14.21 -26.72
N ILE A 268 4.29 14.12 -25.48
CA ILE A 268 3.99 15.27 -24.62
C ILE A 268 4.86 15.24 -23.38
N THR A 269 4.98 16.41 -22.75
CA THR A 269 5.51 16.54 -21.40
C THR A 269 4.37 16.74 -20.41
N VAL A 270 4.34 15.93 -19.35
CA VAL A 270 3.50 16.12 -18.17
C VAL A 270 4.37 16.69 -17.06
N THR A 271 4.06 17.89 -16.59
CA THR A 271 4.77 18.56 -15.50
C THR A 271 4.00 18.38 -14.20
N VAL A 272 4.64 17.77 -13.20
CA VAL A 272 4.12 17.69 -11.83
C VAL A 272 4.74 18.82 -11.02
N ASN A 273 3.90 19.75 -10.55
CA ASN A 273 4.33 20.86 -9.72
C ASN A 273 4.84 20.38 -8.37
N ASN A 274 5.66 21.20 -7.71
CA ASN A 274 6.18 20.88 -6.39
C ASN A 274 5.12 21.04 -5.30
N MET A 275 5.13 20.16 -4.28
CA MET A 275 4.28 20.31 -3.11
C MET A 275 4.76 21.48 -2.27
N LYS A 276 3.90 22.48 -2.08
CA LYS A 276 4.25 23.72 -1.36
C LYS A 276 4.29 23.55 0.15
N GLU A 277 3.45 22.73 0.75
CA GLU A 277 3.41 22.61 2.21
C GLU A 277 4.54 21.72 2.76
N PRO A 278 5.07 22.00 3.98
CA PRO A 278 5.98 21.09 4.65
C PRO A 278 5.29 19.75 4.97
N PRO A 279 6.07 18.68 5.25
CA PRO A 279 5.49 17.47 5.82
C PRO A 279 4.92 17.75 7.22
N VAL A 280 4.07 16.84 7.71
CA VAL A 280 3.49 16.88 9.06
C VAL A 280 3.82 15.59 9.78
N ILE A 281 4.23 15.69 11.05
CA ILE A 281 4.40 14.55 11.96
C ILE A 281 3.20 14.57 12.91
N LYS A 282 2.57 13.42 13.14
CA LYS A 282 1.37 13.25 13.97
C LYS A 282 1.61 12.18 15.04
N GLY A 283 0.86 12.25 16.13
CA GLY A 283 0.93 11.26 17.23
C GLY A 283 2.10 11.51 18.19
N VAL A 284 2.71 12.69 18.14
CA VAL A 284 3.70 13.13 19.11
C VAL A 284 2.95 13.71 20.31
N SER A 285 3.21 13.15 21.49
CA SER A 285 2.61 13.58 22.75
C SER A 285 3.56 13.30 23.90
N ASP A 286 3.42 14.06 24.97
CA ASP A 286 4.12 13.79 26.22
C ASP A 286 3.62 12.47 26.84
N ARG A 287 4.49 11.80 27.60
CA ARG A 287 4.23 10.48 28.20
C ARG A 287 4.81 10.41 29.60
N VAL A 288 4.16 9.62 30.46
CA VAL A 288 4.67 9.24 31.77
C VAL A 288 4.90 7.73 31.78
N ILE A 289 6.04 7.28 32.29
CA ILE A 289 6.49 5.88 32.26
C ILE A 289 7.04 5.46 33.62
N ASP A 290 7.07 4.16 33.89
CA ASP A 290 7.81 3.59 35.00
C ASP A 290 9.34 3.65 34.77
N SER A 291 10.11 3.34 35.81
CA SER A 291 11.58 3.34 35.78
C SER A 291 12.20 2.26 34.90
N ASP A 292 11.47 1.18 34.61
CA ASP A 292 11.97 0.02 33.88
C ASP A 292 11.82 0.20 32.36
N THR A 293 11.02 1.18 31.94
CA THR A 293 10.74 1.47 30.54
C THR A 293 11.97 2.04 29.82
N VAL A 294 12.41 1.33 28.77
CA VAL A 294 13.53 1.77 27.93
C VAL A 294 13.07 2.81 26.90
N VAL A 295 13.58 4.04 27.02
CA VAL A 295 13.31 5.14 26.09
C VAL A 295 14.24 5.07 24.87
N ASP A 296 13.91 4.18 23.93
CA ASP A 296 14.63 4.02 22.67
C ASP A 296 13.85 4.56 21.46
N ARG A 297 14.40 4.36 20.26
CA ARG A 297 13.75 4.78 19.02
C ARG A 297 12.41 4.07 18.78
N ALA A 298 12.29 2.80 19.17
CA ALA A 298 11.07 2.04 18.96
C ALA A 298 9.96 2.60 19.85
N PHE A 299 10.27 2.86 21.13
CA PHE A 299 9.40 3.58 22.06
C PHE A 299 8.98 4.95 21.51
N ALA A 300 9.94 5.76 21.07
CA ALA A 300 9.67 7.10 20.54
C ALA A 300 8.68 7.08 19.37
N LEU A 301 8.79 6.11 18.46
CA LEU A 301 7.96 6.01 17.26
C LEU A 301 6.61 5.32 17.48
N GLN A 302 6.27 4.88 18.69
CA GLN A 302 4.95 4.32 18.99
C GLN A 302 3.86 5.37 18.71
N GLY A 303 2.90 5.02 17.85
CA GLY A 303 1.81 5.91 17.44
C GLY A 303 2.21 7.07 16.52
N VAL A 304 3.51 7.26 16.24
CA VAL A 304 3.99 8.36 15.41
C VAL A 304 3.86 8.03 13.92
N THR A 305 3.29 8.96 13.17
CA THR A 305 3.16 8.86 11.71
C THR A 305 3.53 10.18 11.04
N ALA A 306 3.92 10.13 9.77
CA ALA A 306 4.24 11.34 9.02
C ALA A 306 3.62 11.33 7.62
N TYR A 307 3.33 12.52 7.12
CA TYR A 307 2.65 12.74 5.85
C TYR A 307 3.24 13.92 5.08
N LEU A 308 3.30 13.82 3.76
CA LEU A 308 3.40 14.98 2.87
C LEU A 308 2.05 15.11 2.16
N SER A 309 1.24 16.08 2.58
CA SER A 309 -0.16 16.17 2.17
C SER A 309 -0.88 14.84 2.46
N SER A 310 -1.42 14.16 1.44
CA SER A 310 -2.10 12.87 1.56
C SER A 310 -1.17 11.65 1.53
N LYS A 311 0.09 11.80 1.07
CA LYS A 311 1.02 10.66 0.99
C LYS A 311 1.63 10.39 2.36
N LYS A 312 1.35 9.21 2.90
CA LYS A 312 2.04 8.70 4.08
C LYS A 312 3.53 8.53 3.78
N LEU A 313 4.37 9.04 4.68
CA LEU A 313 5.82 8.93 4.61
C LEU A 313 6.27 7.74 5.48
N SER A 314 7.47 7.23 5.19
CA SER A 314 8.03 6.12 5.96
C SER A 314 8.48 6.61 7.34
N ASN A 315 8.15 5.86 8.39
CA ASN A 315 8.66 6.14 9.74
C ASN A 315 10.19 6.01 9.83
N LYS A 316 10.83 5.32 8.86
CA LYS A 316 12.29 5.24 8.76
C LYS A 316 12.93 6.60 8.46
N ASP A 317 12.21 7.47 7.75
CA ASP A 317 12.69 8.80 7.33
C ASP A 317 12.62 9.82 8.48
N ILE A 318 11.84 9.51 9.53
CA ILE A 318 11.77 10.32 10.75
C ILE A 318 13.07 10.09 11.53
N LYS A 319 13.87 11.14 11.67
CA LYS A 319 15.04 11.15 12.56
C LYS A 319 14.57 11.44 13.98
N VAL A 320 14.99 10.60 14.91
CA VAL A 320 14.67 10.71 16.33
C VAL A 320 15.96 11.01 17.08
N ALA A 321 15.96 12.09 17.86
CA ALA A 321 17.01 12.40 18.82
C ALA A 321 16.41 12.36 20.23
N ILE A 322 16.98 11.51 21.09
CA ILE A 322 16.55 11.31 22.47
C ILE A 322 17.64 11.91 23.36
N LYS A 323 17.26 12.83 24.23
CA LYS A 323 18.16 13.45 25.20
C LYS A 323 17.61 13.19 26.60
N LYS A 324 18.40 12.55 27.45
CA LYS A 324 18.12 12.44 28.89
C LYS A 324 18.48 13.78 29.52
N GLU A 325 17.48 14.52 30.00
CA GLU A 325 17.67 15.84 30.63
C GLU A 325 18.01 15.68 32.12
N SER A 326 17.42 14.67 32.77
CA SER A 326 17.69 14.26 34.15
C SER A 326 17.41 12.76 34.31
N ASP A 327 17.55 12.22 35.52
CA ASP A 327 17.16 10.83 35.80
C ASP A 327 15.67 10.52 35.60
N THR A 328 14.83 11.55 35.61
CA THR A 328 13.37 11.41 35.51
C THR A 328 12.76 12.08 34.28
N VAL A 329 13.55 12.70 33.41
CA VAL A 329 13.01 13.45 32.25
C VAL A 329 13.85 13.22 31.00
N TYR A 330 13.17 12.88 29.90
CA TYR A 330 13.74 12.82 28.56
C TYR A 330 13.03 13.79 27.61
N THR A 331 13.80 14.42 26.73
CA THR A 331 13.29 15.15 25.57
C THR A 331 13.48 14.30 24.31
N ILE A 332 12.40 14.06 23.56
CA ILE A 332 12.45 13.41 22.26
C ILE A 332 12.15 14.44 21.17
N THR A 333 13.12 14.66 20.27
CA THR A 333 12.96 15.50 19.09
C THR A 333 12.80 14.66 17.84
N TYR A 334 11.72 14.88 17.09
CA TYR A 334 11.44 14.26 15.81
C TYR A 334 11.73 15.26 14.70
N THR A 335 12.52 14.88 13.70
CA THR A 335 12.76 15.71 12.51
C THR A 335 12.58 14.90 11.24
N LEU A 336 12.00 15.52 10.22
CA LEU A 336 11.74 14.88 8.95
C LEU A 336 12.03 15.87 7.82
N THR A 337 12.72 15.43 6.77
CA THR A 337 12.86 16.18 5.51
C THR A 337 12.16 15.38 4.42
N ALA A 338 11.12 15.95 3.82
CA ALA A 338 10.39 15.29 2.75
C ALA A 338 11.05 15.51 1.38
N GLN A 339 10.56 14.78 0.38
CA GLN A 339 11.00 14.86 -1.02
C GLN A 339 10.91 16.27 -1.65
N ASN A 340 10.02 17.14 -1.14
CA ASN A 340 9.97 18.55 -1.54
C ASN A 340 11.05 19.42 -0.87
N LYS A 341 12.01 18.81 -0.16
CA LYS A 341 13.10 19.42 0.60
C LYS A 341 12.65 20.26 1.80
N LYS A 342 11.36 20.29 2.11
CA LYS A 342 10.84 20.95 3.31
C LYS A 342 10.94 20.04 4.53
N LYS A 343 10.97 20.66 5.71
CA LYS A 343 11.21 19.98 6.98
C LYS A 343 10.05 20.14 7.95
N ALA A 344 9.88 19.15 8.82
CA ALA A 344 9.02 19.20 10.00
C ALA A 344 9.86 18.90 11.25
N LYS A 345 9.48 19.50 12.37
CA LYS A 345 10.07 19.26 13.69
C LYS A 345 8.96 19.21 14.73
N GLU A 346 8.97 18.17 15.55
CA GLU A 346 8.09 18.02 16.72
C GLU A 346 8.92 17.61 17.93
N VAL A 347 8.43 17.88 19.13
CA VAL A 347 9.10 17.55 20.39
C VAL A 347 8.08 16.97 21.36
N ALA A 348 8.49 15.96 22.12
CA ALA A 348 7.73 15.42 23.25
C ALA A 348 8.64 15.21 24.47
N THR A 349 8.03 15.28 25.64
CA THR A 349 8.67 15.00 26.93
C THR A 349 8.23 13.62 27.43
N VAL A 350 9.16 12.88 28.01
CA VAL A 350 8.87 11.63 28.71
C VAL A 350 9.32 11.78 30.15
N SER A 351 8.38 11.70 31.07
CA SER A 351 8.62 11.74 32.51
C SER A 351 8.63 10.34 33.08
N VAL A 352 9.63 10.03 33.91
CA VAL A 352 9.69 8.78 34.68
C VAL A 352 9.07 9.05 36.04
N ASP A 353 7.99 8.34 36.33
CA ASP A 353 7.29 8.39 37.60
C ASP A 353 7.76 7.23 38.48
N THR A 354 8.28 7.59 39.65
CA THR A 354 8.84 6.65 40.63
C THR A 354 8.15 6.76 41.98
N THR A 355 7.14 7.63 42.10
CA THR A 355 6.53 7.95 43.39
C THR A 355 5.18 7.26 43.50
N ALA A 356 4.94 6.62 44.64
CA ALA A 356 3.62 6.05 44.90
C ALA A 356 2.63 7.15 45.30
N PRO A 357 1.32 6.97 45.03
CA PRO A 357 0.29 7.89 45.47
C PRO A 357 0.30 8.11 46.99
N VAL A 358 0.05 9.33 47.44
CA VAL A 358 -0.07 9.66 48.86
C VAL A 358 -1.54 9.64 49.27
N MET A 359 -1.88 8.85 50.29
CA MET A 359 -3.22 8.81 50.89
C MET A 359 -3.26 9.55 52.24
N THR A 360 -4.32 10.31 52.50
CA THR A 360 -4.52 11.06 53.76
C THR A 360 -5.94 10.87 54.30
N GLY A 361 -6.16 11.16 55.59
CA GLY A 361 -7.46 10.99 56.26
C GLY A 361 -7.79 9.55 56.67
N ILE A 362 -6.79 8.66 56.70
CA ILE A 362 -6.90 7.29 57.17
C ILE A 362 -6.61 7.27 58.67
N GLU A 363 -7.63 6.98 59.47
CA GLU A 363 -7.58 7.06 60.93
C GLU A 363 -8.39 5.94 61.58
N PHE A 364 -8.04 5.64 62.84
CA PHE A 364 -8.74 4.69 63.68
C PHE A 364 -10.20 5.14 63.87
N LYS A 365 -11.12 4.18 63.90
CA LYS A 365 -12.53 4.46 64.19
C LYS A 365 -13.11 3.46 65.18
N SER A 366 -13.61 4.00 66.29
CA SER A 366 -14.57 3.29 67.14
C SER A 366 -15.93 3.26 66.44
N LEU A 367 -16.44 2.06 66.19
CA LEU A 367 -17.76 1.85 65.60
C LEU A 367 -18.82 1.90 66.69
N THR A 368 -19.97 2.47 66.35
CA THR A 368 -21.20 2.32 67.15
C THR A 368 -21.81 0.94 66.91
N LYS A 369 -22.65 0.46 67.85
CA LYS A 369 -23.42 -0.78 67.68
C LYS A 369 -24.15 -0.85 66.35
N LYS A 370 -24.83 0.24 65.97
CA LYS A 370 -25.55 0.35 64.70
C LYS A 370 -24.63 0.22 63.49
N GLN A 371 -23.43 0.83 63.52
CA GLN A 371 -22.46 0.72 62.43
C GLN A 371 -21.86 -0.69 62.35
N TRP A 372 -21.60 -1.33 63.49
CA TRP A 372 -21.13 -2.71 63.54
C TRP A 372 -22.15 -3.69 62.94
N GLU A 373 -23.40 -3.62 63.40
CA GLU A 373 -24.50 -4.48 62.96
C GLU A 373 -24.89 -4.23 61.49
N SER A 374 -24.56 -3.06 60.92
CA SER A 374 -24.83 -2.75 59.51
C SER A 374 -23.98 -3.55 58.52
N GLY A 375 -22.96 -4.27 59.00
CA GLY A 375 -22.19 -5.22 58.21
C GLY A 375 -21.10 -4.59 57.34
N LYS A 376 -20.35 -5.46 56.67
CA LYS A 376 -19.09 -5.13 55.97
C LYS A 376 -19.22 -4.03 54.91
N GLU A 377 -20.32 -4.01 54.17
CA GLU A 377 -20.54 -3.04 53.08
C GLU A 377 -20.70 -1.62 53.62
N ALA A 378 -21.54 -1.43 54.63
CA ALA A 378 -21.75 -0.13 55.26
C ALA A 378 -20.49 0.39 55.97
N ILE A 379 -19.72 -0.51 56.61
CA ILE A 379 -18.43 -0.15 57.22
C ILE A 379 -17.41 0.24 56.13
N THR A 380 -17.42 -0.42 54.97
CA THR A 380 -16.58 -0.03 53.82
C THR A 380 -16.95 1.37 53.31
N ALA A 381 -18.24 1.71 53.24
CA ALA A 381 -18.67 3.06 52.86
C ALA A 381 -18.25 4.11 53.90
N LEU A 382 -18.33 3.78 55.19
CA LEU A 382 -17.83 4.63 56.27
C LEU A 382 -16.31 4.85 56.16
N ALA A 383 -15.56 3.80 55.87
CA ALA A 383 -14.11 3.83 55.73
C ALA A 383 -13.62 4.77 54.63
N ARG A 384 -14.42 4.99 53.57
CA ARG A 384 -14.10 5.91 52.48
C ARG A 384 -14.28 7.39 52.83
N LYS A 385 -15.02 7.69 53.89
CA LYS A 385 -15.45 9.06 54.20
C LYS A 385 -14.26 9.87 54.74
N GLY A 386 -13.89 10.94 54.03
CA GLY A 386 -12.80 11.84 54.42
C GLY A 386 -11.41 11.44 53.90
N VAL A 387 -11.28 10.26 53.29
CA VAL A 387 -10.00 9.80 52.71
C VAL A 387 -9.75 10.49 51.37
N LYS A 388 -8.52 10.99 51.20
CA LYS A 388 -8.05 11.62 49.96
C LYS A 388 -6.84 10.88 49.42
N VAL A 389 -6.60 11.01 48.12
CA VAL A 389 -5.42 10.51 47.44
C VAL A 389 -4.91 11.56 46.46
N THR A 390 -3.60 11.73 46.39
CA THR A 390 -2.90 12.63 45.46
C THR A 390 -1.68 11.94 44.89
N ASP A 391 -1.25 12.38 43.72
CA ASP A 391 -0.10 11.86 43.00
C ASP A 391 0.51 13.01 42.17
N ASP A 392 1.79 12.93 41.83
CA ASP A 392 2.52 13.98 41.11
C ASP A 392 2.19 13.99 39.60
N TYR A 393 1.96 12.82 38.99
CA TYR A 393 1.59 12.70 37.58
C TYR A 393 0.15 12.22 37.35
N SER A 394 -0.38 11.38 38.22
CA SER A 394 -1.68 10.74 38.04
C SER A 394 -2.82 11.56 38.64
N LYS A 395 -3.88 11.74 37.86
CA LYS A 395 -5.10 12.41 38.35
C LYS A 395 -5.99 11.42 39.09
N LEU A 396 -5.63 11.11 40.34
CA LEU A 396 -6.38 10.19 41.20
C LEU A 396 -7.50 10.88 41.99
N ALA A 397 -8.53 10.11 42.33
CA ALA A 397 -9.64 10.52 43.19
C ALA A 397 -9.97 9.42 44.22
N ALA A 398 -10.75 9.78 45.26
CA ALA A 398 -11.09 8.85 46.36
C ALA A 398 -11.77 7.53 45.91
N LYS A 399 -12.41 7.53 44.74
CA LYS A 399 -13.00 6.32 44.12
C LYS A 399 -11.94 5.30 43.66
N ASP A 400 -10.73 5.76 43.37
CA ASP A 400 -9.63 4.94 42.87
C ASP A 400 -8.91 4.20 44.00
N ILE A 401 -9.19 4.57 45.25
CA ILE A 401 -8.74 3.87 46.44
C ILE A 401 -9.55 2.57 46.60
N LYS A 402 -8.87 1.43 46.58
CA LYS A 402 -9.46 0.13 46.89
C LYS A 402 -9.45 -0.05 48.41
N VAL A 403 -10.62 -0.37 48.98
CA VAL A 403 -10.79 -0.60 50.42
C VAL A 403 -11.21 -2.04 50.63
N SER A 404 -10.50 -2.76 51.50
CA SER A 404 -10.81 -4.14 51.86
C SER A 404 -10.81 -4.33 53.36
N LEU A 405 -11.77 -5.10 53.86
CA LEU A 405 -11.90 -5.41 55.29
C LEU A 405 -11.57 -6.89 55.54
N LYS A 406 -10.70 -7.13 56.53
CA LYS A 406 -10.38 -8.45 57.07
C LYS A 406 -10.75 -8.49 58.56
N ALA A 407 -11.51 -9.50 58.98
CA ALA A 407 -11.87 -9.67 60.38
C ALA A 407 -10.60 -9.80 61.25
N ASN A 408 -10.61 -9.17 62.42
CA ASN A 408 -9.54 -9.15 63.39
C ASN A 408 -10.11 -9.42 64.78
N GLY A 409 -10.33 -10.71 65.08
CA GLY A 409 -11.15 -11.10 66.22
C GLY A 409 -12.64 -10.86 65.98
N GLU A 410 -13.43 -10.93 67.05
CA GLU A 410 -14.90 -10.91 66.98
C GLU A 410 -15.47 -9.50 66.74
N TYR A 411 -14.80 -8.46 67.23
CA TYR A 411 -15.35 -7.08 67.23
C TYR A 411 -14.52 -6.06 66.45
N ALA A 412 -13.61 -6.50 65.57
CA ALA A 412 -12.81 -5.57 64.79
C ALA A 412 -12.57 -6.04 63.35
N TYR A 413 -12.29 -5.05 62.49
CA TYR A 413 -11.79 -5.23 61.15
C TYR A 413 -10.46 -4.50 60.98
N ILE A 414 -9.48 -5.14 60.33
CA ILE A 414 -8.41 -4.40 59.65
C ILE A 414 -8.96 -3.92 58.32
N VAL A 415 -8.98 -2.60 58.15
CA VAL A 415 -9.37 -1.89 56.94
C VAL A 415 -8.10 -1.53 56.18
N THR A 416 -7.88 -2.15 55.03
CA THR A 416 -6.74 -1.87 54.15
C THR A 416 -7.18 -0.97 53.00
N TYR A 417 -6.44 0.11 52.80
CA TYR A 417 -6.57 1.05 51.70
C TYR A 417 -5.41 0.83 50.74
N LYS A 418 -5.68 0.71 49.44
CA LYS A 418 -4.65 0.59 48.40
C LYS A 418 -4.97 1.52 47.24
N ALA A 419 -3.99 2.32 46.84
CA ALA A 419 -4.04 3.15 45.64
C ALA A 419 -2.89 2.78 44.70
N SER A 420 -3.09 3.01 43.40
CA SER A 420 -2.06 2.82 42.38
C SER A 420 -2.16 3.95 41.37
N ASP A 421 -1.01 4.44 40.92
CA ASP A 421 -0.92 5.48 39.89
C ASP A 421 -1.10 4.89 38.47
N GLN A 422 -0.85 5.70 37.44
CA GLN A 422 -0.97 5.28 36.04
C GLN A 422 0.18 4.37 35.54
N VAL A 423 1.32 4.33 36.23
CA VAL A 423 2.50 3.53 35.86
C VAL A 423 2.68 2.28 36.74
N GLY A 424 1.86 2.14 37.78
CA GLY A 424 1.81 0.99 38.67
C GLY A 424 2.44 1.18 40.04
N ASN A 425 2.96 2.36 40.42
CA ASN A 425 3.45 2.55 41.79
C ASN A 425 2.25 2.47 42.76
N THR A 426 2.43 1.78 43.89
CA THR A 426 1.32 1.50 44.81
C THR A 426 1.62 1.94 46.23
N ALA A 427 0.65 2.58 46.86
CA ALA A 427 0.64 2.82 48.30
C ALA A 427 -0.43 1.96 48.96
N SER A 428 -0.10 1.44 50.16
CA SER A 428 -1.00 0.61 50.94
C SER A 428 -0.90 0.98 52.41
N GLU A 429 -2.03 1.22 53.04
CA GLU A 429 -2.13 1.58 54.47
C GLU A 429 -3.23 0.77 55.12
N SER A 430 -3.11 0.41 56.41
CA SER A 430 -4.13 -0.40 57.10
C SER A 430 -4.39 0.09 58.49
N VAL A 431 -5.67 0.31 58.82
CA VAL A 431 -6.12 0.78 60.14
C VAL A 431 -7.17 -0.15 60.72
N GLN A 432 -7.31 -0.16 62.03
CA GLN A 432 -8.33 -0.95 62.71
C GLN A 432 -9.63 -0.16 62.91
N PHE A 433 -10.77 -0.76 62.59
CA PHE A 433 -12.08 -0.28 63.00
C PHE A 433 -12.64 -1.26 64.03
N THR A 434 -12.97 -0.79 65.21
CA THR A 434 -13.35 -1.65 66.36
C THR A 434 -14.69 -1.23 66.91
N TYR A 435 -15.58 -2.21 67.13
CA TYR A 435 -16.76 -2.02 67.96
C TYR A 435 -16.44 -2.41 69.40
N PHE A 436 -16.78 -1.55 70.34
CA PHE A 436 -16.68 -1.87 71.76
C PHE A 436 -18.10 -1.96 72.35
N PRO A 437 -18.57 -3.14 72.75
CA PRO A 437 -19.91 -3.33 73.30
C PRO A 437 -20.07 -2.80 74.72
N ASP A 438 -19.04 -2.98 75.57
CA ASP A 438 -19.12 -2.66 77.01
C ASP A 438 -18.28 -1.42 77.39
N ILE A 439 -17.03 -1.34 76.91
CA ILE A 439 -16.07 -0.29 77.26
C ILE A 439 -15.55 0.39 75.99
N LYS A 440 -15.99 1.62 75.74
CA LYS A 440 -15.56 2.42 74.58
C LYS A 440 -14.20 3.06 74.86
N LEU A 441 -13.26 2.88 73.94
CA LEU A 441 -11.99 3.59 73.92
C LEU A 441 -12.06 4.86 73.07
N GLU A 442 -11.57 5.97 73.61
CA GLU A 442 -11.40 7.26 72.95
C GLU A 442 -9.93 7.72 73.03
N GLY A 443 -9.55 8.63 72.14
CA GLY A 443 -8.17 9.18 72.10
C GLY A 443 -7.12 8.27 71.44
N ILE A 444 -7.53 7.15 70.83
CA ILE A 444 -6.61 6.25 70.13
C ILE A 444 -6.28 6.77 68.74
N TYR A 445 -4.99 7.00 68.48
CA TYR A 445 -4.47 7.35 67.16
C TYR A 445 -4.24 6.11 66.30
N HIS A 446 -4.31 6.25 64.98
CA HIS A 446 -3.89 5.18 64.04
C HIS A 446 -2.36 5.08 63.98
N HIS A 447 -1.72 6.23 63.79
CA HIS A 447 -0.28 6.39 63.75
C HIS A 447 0.11 7.70 64.44
N MET A 448 1.18 7.68 65.23
CA MET A 448 1.74 8.86 65.87
C MET A 448 3.23 9.00 65.56
N ASN A 449 3.63 10.17 65.06
CA ASN A 449 5.03 10.58 64.97
C ASN A 449 5.45 11.24 66.28
N ILE A 450 6.50 10.71 66.90
CA ILE A 450 7.02 11.13 68.20
C ILE A 450 8.44 11.69 68.03
N PRO A 451 8.89 12.73 68.75
CA PRO A 451 10.29 13.17 68.74
C PRO A 451 11.32 12.06 69.06
N TYR A 452 12.48 12.08 68.39
CA TYR A 452 13.50 11.02 68.39
C TYR A 452 13.93 10.54 69.80
N HIS A 453 14.04 11.44 70.77
CA HIS A 453 14.50 11.15 72.12
C HIS A 453 13.41 10.73 73.12
N THR A 454 12.17 10.53 72.66
CA THR A 454 11.05 10.23 73.57
C THR A 454 11.07 8.76 73.99
N GLU A 455 11.05 8.51 75.30
CA GLU A 455 10.89 7.17 75.84
C GLU A 455 9.42 6.72 75.78
N ILE A 456 9.17 5.57 75.13
CA ILE A 456 7.82 5.04 74.92
C ILE A 456 7.39 4.20 76.13
N THR A 457 6.83 4.88 77.12
CA THR A 457 6.30 4.26 78.35
C THR A 457 4.77 4.09 78.29
N GLU A 458 4.22 3.25 79.18
CA GLU A 458 2.77 3.10 79.33
C GLU A 458 2.09 4.45 79.65
N ALA A 459 2.68 5.24 80.54
CA ALA A 459 2.18 6.57 80.87
C ALA A 459 2.15 7.50 79.65
N TYR A 460 3.16 7.43 78.77
CA TYR A 460 3.21 8.24 77.56
C TYR A 460 2.10 7.87 76.57
N VAL A 461 1.95 6.58 76.28
CA VAL A 461 0.99 6.12 75.27
C VAL A 461 -0.46 6.17 75.77
N MET A 462 -0.68 6.29 77.09
CA MET A 462 -1.99 6.53 77.69
C MET A 462 -2.38 8.02 77.71
N GLN A 463 -1.49 8.96 77.33
CA GLN A 463 -1.83 10.38 77.30
C GLN A 463 -2.97 10.66 76.32
N GLY A 464 -4.08 11.19 76.85
CA GLY A 464 -5.28 11.50 76.06
C GLY A 464 -6.16 10.30 75.74
N VAL A 465 -5.79 9.09 76.19
CA VAL A 465 -6.62 7.88 76.06
C VAL A 465 -7.61 7.84 77.22
N MET A 466 -8.89 7.59 76.90
CA MET A 466 -9.95 7.48 77.89
C MET A 466 -10.79 6.24 77.60
N ALA A 467 -11.20 5.51 78.64
CA ALA A 467 -12.16 4.43 78.53
C ALA A 467 -13.43 4.78 79.29
N VAL A 468 -14.59 4.59 78.65
CA VAL A 468 -15.90 4.82 79.27
C VAL A 468 -16.78 3.59 79.14
N ASN A 469 -17.48 3.24 80.21
CA ASN A 469 -18.40 2.10 80.22
C ASN A 469 -19.76 2.46 79.57
N SER A 470 -20.69 1.51 79.51
CA SER A 470 -22.02 1.70 78.94
C SER A 470 -22.88 2.77 79.65
N ASN A 471 -22.56 3.10 80.90
CA ASN A 471 -23.22 4.17 81.69
C ASN A 471 -22.54 5.54 81.49
N ASN A 472 -21.54 5.62 80.62
CA ASN A 472 -20.72 6.80 80.39
C ASN A 472 -19.88 7.21 81.62
N GLU A 473 -19.56 6.25 82.48
CA GLU A 473 -18.64 6.42 83.61
C GLU A 473 -17.22 6.09 83.14
N GLU A 474 -16.25 6.88 83.60
CA GLU A 474 -14.84 6.65 83.30
C GLU A 474 -14.33 5.36 83.95
N CYS A 475 -13.62 4.55 83.19
CA CYS A 475 -13.04 3.28 83.62
C CYS A 475 -11.66 3.04 82.98
N THR A 476 -10.90 4.12 82.77
CA THR A 476 -9.58 4.11 82.13
C THR A 476 -8.59 3.17 82.82
N ASP A 477 -8.73 2.96 84.14
CA ASP A 477 -7.92 2.01 84.93
C ASP A 477 -8.05 0.54 84.47
N LEU A 478 -9.08 0.21 83.69
CA LEU A 478 -9.27 -1.13 83.12
C LEU A 478 -8.52 -1.34 81.80
N VAL A 479 -7.95 -0.30 81.22
CA VAL A 479 -7.17 -0.39 79.99
C VAL A 479 -5.81 -1.02 80.30
N LYS A 480 -5.50 -2.12 79.63
CA LYS A 480 -4.17 -2.72 79.66
C LYS A 480 -3.41 -2.37 78.40
N VAL A 481 -2.18 -1.90 78.55
CA VAL A 481 -1.32 -1.53 77.43
C VAL A 481 -0.24 -2.59 77.23
N ILE A 482 -0.03 -2.99 75.98
CA ILE A 482 1.09 -3.82 75.56
C ILE A 482 1.91 -3.03 74.55
N ILE A 483 3.14 -2.67 74.93
CA ILE A 483 4.10 -1.97 74.07
C ILE A 483 5.08 -3.00 73.52
N LYS A 484 5.19 -3.07 72.20
CA LYS A 484 6.15 -3.93 71.52
C LYS A 484 6.97 -3.10 70.54
N GLN A 485 8.28 -3.03 70.77
CA GLN A 485 9.20 -2.48 69.77
C GLN A 485 9.27 -3.43 68.57
N VAL A 486 9.00 -2.89 67.38
CA VAL A 486 8.96 -3.62 66.10
C VAL A 486 10.30 -3.45 65.36
N ASP A 487 10.87 -2.25 65.41
CA ASP A 487 12.21 -1.92 64.93
C ASP A 487 12.81 -0.77 65.78
N GLU A 488 13.98 -0.26 65.41
CA GLU A 488 14.68 0.79 66.17
C GLU A 488 13.83 2.06 66.41
N ARG A 489 12.86 2.34 65.53
CA ARG A 489 12.06 3.57 65.55
C ARG A 489 10.56 3.35 65.57
N LEU A 490 10.08 2.10 65.49
CA LEU A 490 8.66 1.76 65.43
C LEU A 490 8.25 0.93 66.64
N TYR A 491 7.25 1.41 67.36
CA TYR A 491 6.59 0.72 68.45
C TYR A 491 5.15 0.41 68.06
N LYS A 492 4.75 -0.84 68.25
CA LYS A 492 3.35 -1.25 68.17
C LYS A 492 2.77 -1.26 69.58
N VAL A 493 1.79 -0.40 69.82
CA VAL A 493 1.11 -0.29 71.11
C VAL A 493 -0.28 -0.90 70.95
N THR A 494 -0.65 -1.80 71.86
CA THR A 494 -1.94 -2.46 71.87
C THR A 494 -2.67 -2.15 73.15
N TYR A 495 -3.82 -1.50 73.04
CA TYR A 495 -4.72 -1.21 74.15
C TYR A 495 -5.77 -2.31 74.21
N GLN A 496 -5.97 -2.86 75.41
CA GLN A 496 -6.89 -3.96 75.67
C GLN A 496 -7.91 -3.54 76.73
N VAL A 497 -9.17 -3.85 76.49
CA VAL A 497 -10.25 -3.69 77.46
C VAL A 497 -11.03 -4.99 77.61
N PRO A 498 -11.61 -5.27 78.80
CA PRO A 498 -12.57 -6.35 78.97
C PRO A 498 -13.74 -6.22 78.00
N GLY A 499 -14.15 -7.34 77.42
CA GLY A 499 -15.34 -7.46 76.59
C GLY A 499 -16.30 -8.52 77.13
N PRO A 500 -17.38 -8.83 76.37
CA PRO A 500 -18.41 -9.76 76.80
C PRO A 500 -17.83 -11.16 77.00
N ASN A 501 -18.38 -11.92 77.95
CA ASN A 501 -18.02 -13.32 78.23
C ASN A 501 -16.51 -13.54 78.48
N ASP A 502 -15.89 -12.66 79.28
CA ASP A 502 -14.45 -12.67 79.58
C ASP A 502 -13.54 -12.55 78.35
N SER A 503 -14.07 -12.06 77.22
CA SER A 503 -13.26 -11.75 76.04
C SER A 503 -12.41 -10.50 76.26
N VAL A 504 -11.36 -10.35 75.44
CA VAL A 504 -10.52 -9.16 75.43
C VAL A 504 -10.65 -8.50 74.07
N ILE A 505 -11.00 -7.22 74.07
CA ILE A 505 -11.08 -6.41 72.85
C ILE A 505 -9.84 -5.55 72.81
N SER A 506 -9.12 -5.61 71.69
CA SER A 506 -7.85 -4.91 71.53
C SER A 506 -7.86 -4.00 70.32
N VAL A 507 -7.24 -2.83 70.42
CA VAL A 507 -6.85 -2.00 69.28
C VAL A 507 -5.34 -1.81 69.30
N SER A 508 -4.70 -1.96 68.14
CA SER A 508 -3.28 -1.64 67.98
C SER A 508 -3.09 -0.39 67.14
N CYS A 509 -2.09 0.41 67.51
CA CYS A 509 -1.60 1.52 66.72
C CYS A 509 -0.07 1.53 66.69
N ASN A 510 0.47 2.35 65.79
CA ASN A 510 1.90 2.47 65.55
C ASN A 510 2.40 3.82 66.05
N PHE A 511 3.47 3.81 66.81
CA PHE A 511 4.19 5.01 67.25
C PHE A 511 5.58 4.99 66.64
N SER A 512 5.93 6.02 65.88
CA SER A 512 7.19 6.12 65.17
C SER A 512 8.02 7.28 65.69
N LEU A 513 9.27 7.01 66.11
CA LEU A 513 10.24 8.03 66.48
C LEU A 513 10.73 8.78 65.23
N ALA A 514 10.80 10.11 65.32
CA ALA A 514 11.29 11.02 64.30
C ALA A 514 12.78 10.77 63.99
N GLU A 515 13.26 11.30 62.86
CA GLU A 515 14.68 11.18 62.50
C GLU A 515 15.50 12.10 63.40
N LYS A 516 16.74 11.71 63.71
CA LYS A 516 17.69 12.56 64.42
C LYS A 516 18.03 13.76 63.53
N THR A 517 17.73 14.98 63.98
CA THR A 517 18.08 16.20 63.25
C THR A 517 19.58 16.49 63.39
N GLU A 518 20.17 17.21 62.42
CA GLU A 518 21.60 17.57 62.45
C GLU A 518 22.00 18.31 63.75
N GLU A 519 21.11 19.13 64.33
CA GLU A 519 21.33 19.83 65.61
C GLU A 519 21.41 18.91 66.84
N GLU A 520 20.77 17.74 66.82
CA GLU A 520 20.80 16.77 67.93
C GLU A 520 21.99 15.79 67.83
N SER A 521 22.73 15.83 66.70
CA SER A 521 23.94 15.04 66.52
C SER A 521 25.15 15.59 67.27
N GLU A 522 25.24 16.92 67.46
CA GLU A 522 26.39 17.59 68.10
C GLU A 522 26.38 17.52 69.63
N LYS A 523 25.21 17.44 70.28
CA LYS A 523 25.11 17.40 71.76
C LYS A 523 25.52 16.06 72.40
N GLY A 524 25.61 14.98 71.62
CA GLY A 524 26.02 13.65 72.12
C GLY A 524 27.52 13.42 72.17
N ALA A 525 28.34 14.36 71.67
CA ALA A 525 29.80 14.21 71.59
C ALA A 525 30.57 14.85 72.75
N THR A 526 29.91 15.55 73.69
CA THR A 526 30.58 16.33 74.75
C THR A 526 30.57 15.71 76.15
N GLU A 527 29.99 14.51 76.34
CA GLU A 527 30.00 13.82 77.65
C GLU A 527 30.89 12.57 77.67
N HIS A 528 32.13 12.68 77.19
CA HIS A 528 33.21 11.78 77.63
C HIS A 528 34.59 12.38 77.32
N ASN A 529 35.06 13.26 78.20
CA ASN A 529 36.47 13.38 78.61
C ASN A 529 36.62 14.54 79.60
N THR A 530 36.55 14.22 80.89
CA THR A 530 37.11 15.06 81.96
C THR A 530 38.22 14.28 82.66
N GLU A 531 39.43 14.40 82.13
CA GLU A 531 40.66 14.28 82.92
C GLU A 531 41.51 15.54 82.76
N ALA A 532 42.22 15.85 83.84
CA ALA A 532 42.72 17.15 84.28
C ALA A 532 43.98 17.65 83.50
N PRO A 533 44.43 18.90 83.74
CA PRO A 533 45.31 19.66 82.84
C PRO A 533 46.79 19.50 83.17
N ASP A 534 47.66 19.65 82.18
CA ASP A 534 49.05 20.05 82.42
C ASP A 534 49.67 20.79 81.21
N GLY A 535 50.50 21.79 81.52
CA GLY A 535 51.69 22.12 80.74
C GLY A 535 51.59 23.00 79.48
N ASN A 536 51.45 24.30 79.68
CA ASN A 536 52.37 25.39 79.24
C ASN A 536 53.04 25.40 77.83
N GLN A 537 53.21 26.64 77.34
CA GLN A 537 54.13 27.15 76.28
C GLN A 537 53.68 27.02 74.82
N GLU A 538 53.92 27.94 73.88
CA GLU A 538 54.28 29.37 73.82
C GLU A 538 54.32 29.68 72.30
N GLN A 539 54.26 30.95 71.93
CA GLN A 539 54.73 31.57 70.67
C GLN A 539 53.90 31.52 69.37
N GLU A 540 53.38 32.72 69.06
CA GLU A 540 53.80 33.63 67.97
C GLU A 540 53.77 33.19 66.49
N GLY A 541 53.25 34.11 65.66
CA GLY A 541 53.48 34.20 64.21
C GLY A 541 52.16 34.26 63.42
N ASP A 542 51.47 35.39 63.37
CA ASP A 542 51.64 36.44 62.33
C ASP A 542 51.62 35.92 60.88
N SER A 543 50.55 36.21 60.14
CA SER A 543 50.58 37.15 59.00
C SER A 543 49.44 36.94 57.98
N SER A 544 48.83 38.08 57.61
CA SER A 544 48.29 38.48 56.29
C SER A 544 47.58 37.44 55.39
N LYS A 545 46.28 37.62 55.11
CA LYS A 545 45.68 38.46 54.02
C LYS A 545 45.86 37.92 52.58
N THR A 546 44.72 37.99 51.86
CA THR A 546 44.51 38.03 50.39
C THR A 546 44.80 36.71 49.65
N GLU A 547 43.91 36.14 48.82
CA GLU A 547 42.84 36.67 47.95
C GLU A 547 41.46 36.01 48.16
#